data_AF-A0A933I6M2-F1
#
_entry.id   AF-A0A933I6M2-F1
#
_cell.length_a   1.000
_cell.length_b   1.000
_cell.length_c   1.000
_cell.angle_alpha   90.00
_cell.angle_beta   90.00
_cell.angle_gamma   90.00
#
_symmetry.space_group_name_H-M   'P 1'
#
loop_
_entity.id
_entity.type
_entity.pdbx_description
1 polymer ?
#
loop_
_entity_poly.entity_id
_entity_poly.type
_entity_poly.pdbx_seq_one_letter_code
_entity_poly.pdbx_strand_id
1 'polypeptide(L)'
;KPTLEDATPGDLRFVLPYRYIADILEMLKALDKLAPGVWSAHTLLYGVEVKFYSRQLKLNSGLETEVKNLFAVGDGAGVSRGLIQASATGIIAAREILRRSALSVQRCA
;
A
#
# COMPACT_ATOMS: atom_id res chain seq x y z
N LYS A 1 28.11 10.25 -11.02
CA LYS A 1 28.64 9.19 -10.13
C LYS A 1 27.49 8.75 -9.22
N PRO A 2 27.21 7.45 -9.01
CA PRO A 2 26.20 7.01 -8.04
C PRO A 2 26.49 7.61 -6.67
N THR A 3 25.47 8.07 -5.95
CA THR A 3 25.61 8.66 -4.61
C THR A 3 25.74 7.61 -3.50
N LEU A 4 25.38 6.36 -3.78
CA LEU A 4 25.56 5.23 -2.88
C LEU A 4 26.72 4.37 -3.38
N GLU A 5 27.90 4.51 -2.76
CA GLU A 5 29.14 3.91 -3.26
C GLU A 5 29.17 2.37 -3.11
N ASP A 6 28.42 1.83 -2.15
CA ASP A 6 28.36 0.38 -1.87
C ASP A 6 27.25 -0.36 -2.62
N ALA A 7 26.48 0.33 -3.46
CA ALA A 7 25.39 -0.29 -4.21
C ALA A 7 25.94 -1.14 -5.37
N THR A 8 25.95 -2.46 -5.19
CA THR A 8 26.22 -3.40 -6.30
C THR A 8 24.90 -3.81 -6.94
N PRO A 9 24.70 -3.62 -8.26
CA PRO A 9 23.50 -4.09 -8.94
C PRO A 9 23.44 -5.62 -8.86
N GLY A 10 22.39 -6.13 -8.22
CA GLY A 10 22.13 -7.56 -8.09
C GLY A 10 21.43 -8.13 -9.33
N ASP A 11 21.49 -9.45 -9.46
CA ASP A 11 20.76 -10.17 -10.50
C ASP A 11 19.42 -10.68 -9.96
N LEU A 12 18.32 -10.14 -10.49
CA LEU A 12 16.96 -10.52 -10.08
C LEU A 12 16.62 -11.99 -10.38
N ARG A 13 17.38 -12.67 -11.24
CA ARG A 13 17.23 -14.11 -11.51
C ARG A 13 17.52 -14.98 -10.28
N PHE A 14 18.24 -14.46 -9.28
CA PHE A 14 18.47 -15.19 -8.02
C PHE A 14 17.24 -15.25 -7.11
N VAL A 15 16.26 -14.36 -7.31
CA VAL A 15 15.10 -14.20 -6.42
C VAL A 15 13.76 -14.38 -7.13
N LEU A 16 13.74 -14.34 -8.47
CA LEU A 16 12.54 -14.56 -9.28
C LEU A 16 12.74 -15.76 -10.24
N PRO A 17 11.74 -16.66 -10.34
CA PRO A 17 11.71 -17.69 -11.39
C PRO A 17 11.95 -17.12 -12.79
N TYR A 18 12.64 -17.89 -13.63
CA TYR A 18 12.98 -17.52 -15.01
C TYR A 18 11.79 -16.99 -15.81
N ARG A 19 10.62 -17.63 -15.65
CA ARG A 19 9.39 -17.24 -16.37
C ARG A 19 8.99 -15.79 -16.08
N TYR A 20 9.04 -15.34 -14.83
CA TYR A 20 8.70 -13.96 -14.50
C TYR A 20 9.70 -12.96 -15.07
N ILE A 21 10.99 -13.31 -15.08
CA ILE A 21 12.00 -12.45 -15.71
C ILE A 21 11.75 -12.34 -17.22
N ALA A 22 11.48 -13.45 -17.90
CA ALA A 22 11.13 -13.44 -19.32
C ALA A 22 9.90 -12.57 -19.60
N ASP A 23 8.83 -12.76 -18.83
CA ASP A 23 7.58 -12.00 -18.95
C ASP A 23 7.80 -10.49 -18.75
N ILE A 24 8.64 -10.09 -17.76
CA ILE A 24 8.98 -8.68 -17.51
C ILE A 24 9.74 -8.08 -18.71
N LEU A 25 10.71 -8.80 -19.27
CA LEU A 25 11.49 -8.30 -20.41
C LEU A 25 10.62 -8.16 -21.67
N GLU A 26 9.70 -9.11 -21.91
CA GLU A 26 8.72 -9.04 -23.00
C GLU A 26 7.74 -7.87 -22.81
N MET A 27 7.24 -7.68 -21.59
CA MET A 27 6.39 -6.55 -21.22
C MET A 27 7.10 -5.22 -21.47
N LEU A 28 8.36 -5.06 -21.05
CA LEU A 28 9.11 -3.81 -21.26
C LEU A 28 9.30 -3.51 -22.74
N LYS A 29 9.63 -4.51 -23.56
CA LYS A 29 9.73 -4.37 -25.03
C LYS A 29 8.41 -3.97 -25.66
N ALA A 30 7.30 -4.54 -25.18
CA ALA A 30 5.97 -4.19 -25.66
C ALA A 30 5.58 -2.76 -25.24
N LEU A 31 5.89 -2.38 -24.00
CA LEU A 31 5.60 -1.08 -23.42
C LEU A 31 6.38 0.04 -24.10
N ASP A 32 7.61 -0.22 -24.56
CA ASP A 32 8.42 0.75 -25.30
C ASP A 32 7.74 1.25 -26.58
N LYS A 33 6.88 0.44 -27.20
CA LYS A 33 6.06 0.86 -28.36
C LYS A 33 5.02 1.93 -28.00
N LEU A 34 4.59 1.98 -26.74
CA LEU A 34 3.62 2.95 -26.22
C LEU A 34 4.30 4.13 -25.55
N ALA A 35 5.41 3.88 -24.85
CA ALA A 35 6.20 4.87 -24.13
C ALA A 35 7.70 4.70 -24.48
N PRO A 36 8.16 5.34 -25.57
CA PRO A 36 9.53 5.18 -26.05
C PRO A 36 10.57 5.56 -25.01
N GLY A 37 11.60 4.72 -24.86
CA GLY A 37 12.70 4.91 -23.91
C GLY A 37 12.55 4.10 -22.62
N VAL A 38 11.39 3.45 -22.41
CA VAL A 38 11.19 2.54 -21.27
C VAL A 38 12.08 1.29 -21.39
N TRP A 39 12.33 0.80 -22.61
CA TRP A 39 13.27 -0.30 -22.85
C TRP A 39 14.69 0.19 -23.18
N SER A 40 15.21 1.08 -22.33
CA SER A 40 16.58 1.59 -22.42
C SER A 40 17.56 0.74 -21.61
N ALA A 41 18.83 0.70 -22.04
CA ALA A 41 19.92 0.12 -21.24
C ALA A 41 20.14 0.87 -19.90
N HIS A 42 19.60 2.08 -19.78
CA HIS A 42 19.65 2.88 -18.55
C HIS A 42 18.41 2.72 -17.66
N THR A 43 17.41 1.92 -18.09
CA THR A 43 16.23 1.63 -17.26
C THR A 43 16.64 0.75 -16.08
N LEU A 44 16.43 1.25 -14.87
CA LEU A 44 16.69 0.51 -13.64
C LEU A 44 15.44 -0.27 -13.24
N LEU A 45 15.60 -1.59 -13.08
CA LEU A 45 14.55 -2.46 -12.54
C LEU A 45 14.84 -2.75 -11.08
N TYR A 46 13.97 -2.27 -10.19
CA TYR A 46 13.98 -2.62 -8.78
C TYR A 46 13.02 -3.79 -8.54
N GLY A 47 13.50 -4.84 -7.88
CA GLY A 47 12.79 -6.12 -7.81
C GLY A 47 12.81 -6.78 -6.44
N VAL A 48 11.81 -7.65 -6.30
CA VAL A 48 11.19 -8.22 -5.11
C VAL A 48 10.69 -7.17 -4.12
N GLU A 49 9.58 -6.55 -4.50
CA GLU A 49 8.73 -5.83 -3.56
C GLU A 49 7.68 -6.80 -3.00
N VAL A 50 7.73 -7.06 -1.70
CA VAL A 50 6.69 -7.81 -1.00
C VAL A 50 5.99 -6.86 -0.06
N LYS A 51 4.74 -6.50 -0.39
CA LYS A 51 3.81 -5.90 0.57
C LYS A 51 2.91 -7.01 1.09
N PHE A 52 3.20 -7.51 2.28
CA PHE A 52 2.30 -8.45 2.93
C PHE A 52 0.95 -7.76 3.13
N TYR A 53 -0.10 -8.36 2.58
CA TYR A 53 -1.46 -7.86 2.81
C TYR A 53 -1.75 -7.92 4.30
N SER A 54 -2.20 -6.81 4.86
CA SER A 54 -2.70 -6.80 6.23
C SER A 54 -3.94 -7.70 6.30
N ARG A 55 -4.03 -8.54 7.33
CA ARG A 55 -5.25 -9.31 7.60
C ARG A 55 -6.39 -8.32 7.75
N GLN A 56 -7.42 -8.43 6.91
CA GLN A 56 -8.59 -7.57 7.00
C GLN A 56 -9.19 -7.73 8.40
N LEU A 57 -9.07 -6.69 9.21
CA LEU A 57 -9.62 -6.69 10.57
C LEU A 57 -11.14 -6.75 10.47
N LYS A 58 -11.77 -7.43 11.41
CA LYS A 58 -13.21 -7.39 11.54
C LYS A 58 -13.60 -6.06 12.18
N LEU A 59 -14.24 -5.20 11.39
CA LEU A 59 -14.61 -3.85 11.77
C LEU A 59 -16.11 -3.63 11.63
N ASN A 60 -16.68 -2.77 12.47
CA ASN A 60 -18.05 -2.29 12.30
C ASN A 60 -18.11 -1.10 11.31
N SER A 61 -19.31 -0.57 11.09
CA SER A 61 -19.54 0.56 10.18
C SER A 61 -18.81 1.86 10.59
N GLY A 62 -18.43 1.98 11.86
CA GLY A 62 -17.63 3.07 12.40
C GLY A 62 -16.13 2.83 12.35
N LEU A 63 -15.66 1.74 11.73
CA LEU A 63 -14.26 1.32 11.65
C LEU A 63 -13.64 0.97 13.02
N GLU A 64 -14.48 0.58 13.97
CA GLU A 64 -14.05 0.07 15.26
C GLU A 64 -13.85 -1.45 15.18
N THR A 65 -12.81 -1.92 15.87
CA THR A 65 -12.50 -3.34 16.02
C THR A 65 -13.46 -4.02 17.00
N GLU A 66 -13.25 -5.32 17.23
CA GLU A 66 -13.94 -6.06 18.29
C GLU A 66 -13.55 -5.56 19.70
N VAL A 67 -12.44 -4.81 19.82
CA VAL A 67 -12.05 -4.11 21.05
C VAL A 67 -12.70 -2.73 21.08
N LYS A 68 -13.50 -2.48 22.13
CA LYS A 68 -14.21 -1.22 22.32
C LYS A 68 -13.24 -0.03 22.40
N ASN A 69 -13.60 1.06 21.73
CA ASN A 69 -12.81 2.29 21.57
C ASN A 69 -11.46 2.10 20.87
N LEU A 70 -11.22 0.96 20.22
CA LEU A 70 -10.07 0.75 19.36
C LEU A 70 -10.51 0.78 17.89
N PHE A 71 -10.06 1.80 17.17
CA PHE A 71 -10.37 2.02 15.76
C PHE A 71 -9.19 1.65 14.89
N ALA A 72 -9.47 1.07 13.73
CA ALA A 72 -8.46 0.73 12.74
C ALA A 72 -8.85 1.33 11.39
N VAL A 73 -7.94 2.11 10.81
CA VAL A 73 -8.16 2.87 9.57
C VAL A 73 -6.96 2.70 8.62
N GLY A 74 -7.15 3.08 7.36
CA GLY A 74 -6.09 3.04 6.36
C GLY A 74 -5.76 1.64 5.84
N ASP A 75 -4.70 1.57 5.04
CA ASP A 75 -4.34 0.34 4.32
C ASP A 75 -3.90 -0.77 5.29
N GLY A 76 -3.30 -0.39 6.43
CA GLY A 76 -2.91 -1.31 7.49
C GLY A 76 -4.08 -2.00 8.19
N ALA A 77 -5.29 -1.43 8.14
CA ALA A 77 -6.49 -2.09 8.63
C ALA A 77 -7.17 -2.98 7.57
N GLY A 78 -6.68 -2.95 6.32
CA GLY A 78 -7.24 -3.67 5.19
C GLY A 78 -8.51 -3.05 4.61
N VAL A 79 -8.80 -1.77 4.93
CA VAL A 79 -10.02 -1.06 4.51
C VAL A 79 -9.83 -0.14 3.31
N SER A 80 -8.59 0.21 2.97
CA SER A 80 -8.25 1.07 1.84
C SER A 80 -7.09 0.51 1.02
N ARG A 81 -6.91 1.05 -0.20
CA ARG A 81 -5.81 0.70 -1.11
C ARG A 81 -5.22 1.95 -1.76
N GLY A 82 -4.97 2.98 -0.95
CA GLY A 82 -4.38 4.23 -1.43
C GLY A 82 -4.65 5.43 -0.54
N LEU A 83 -3.87 6.49 -0.76
CA LEU A 83 -3.80 7.67 0.11
C LEU A 83 -5.17 8.34 0.33
N ILE A 84 -5.96 8.49 -0.72
CA ILE A 84 -7.27 9.16 -0.65
C ILE A 84 -8.24 8.33 0.20
N GLN A 85 -8.32 7.01 -0.07
CA GLN A 85 -9.19 6.12 0.68
C GLN A 85 -8.74 6.02 2.14
N ALA A 86 -7.43 5.90 2.40
CA ALA A 86 -6.89 5.87 3.75
C ALA A 86 -7.25 7.13 4.53
N SER A 87 -7.10 8.31 3.92
CA SER A 87 -7.50 9.59 4.50
C SER A 87 -9.00 9.65 4.81
N ALA A 88 -9.85 9.19 3.89
CA ALA A 88 -11.29 9.15 4.09
C ALA A 88 -11.69 8.25 5.27
N THR A 89 -11.03 7.10 5.44
CA THR A 89 -11.29 6.20 6.59
C THR A 89 -10.96 6.84 7.94
N GLY A 90 -9.90 7.66 7.99
CA GLY A 90 -9.59 8.47 9.18
C GLY A 90 -10.72 9.44 9.56
N ILE A 91 -11.31 10.11 8.57
CA ILE A 91 -12.44 11.03 8.79
C ILE A 91 -13.68 10.26 9.30
N ILE A 92 -13.95 9.08 8.77
CA ILE A 92 -15.07 8.24 9.21
C ILE A 92 -14.93 7.87 10.69
N ALA A 93 -13.76 7.36 11.09
CA ALA A 93 -13.49 7.01 12.48
C ALA A 93 -13.56 8.24 13.41
N ALA A 94 -12.99 9.37 12.99
CA ALA A 94 -13.04 10.61 13.77
C ALA A 94 -14.49 11.09 14.01
N ARG A 95 -15.35 11.02 12.97
CA ARG A 95 -16.79 11.36 13.09
C ARG A 95 -17.53 10.40 14.02
N GLU A 96 -17.19 9.11 13.99
CA GLU A 96 -17.75 8.11 14.92
C GLU A 96 -17.40 8.44 16.37
N ILE A 97 -16.12 8.74 16.64
CA ILE A 97 -15.62 9.12 17.95
C ILE A 97 -16.35 10.38 18.46
N LEU A 98 -16.44 11.43 17.63
CA LEU A 98 -17.12 12.68 18.00
C LEU A 98 -18.60 12.45 18.34
N ARG A 99 -19.31 11.62 17.56
CA ARG A 99 -20.72 11.30 17.82
C ARG A 99 -20.91 10.63 19.19
N ARG A 100 -20.02 9.70 19.54
CA ARG A 100 -20.06 8.99 20.84
C ARG A 100 -19.73 9.92 22.01
N SER A 101 -18.73 10.78 21.83
CA SER A 101 -18.36 11.77 22.84
C SER A 101 -19.50 12.76 23.10
N ALA A 102 -20.16 13.27 22.06
CA ALA A 102 -21.33 14.15 22.22
C ALA A 102 -22.49 13.47 22.97
N LEU A 103 -22.77 12.20 22.66
CA LEU A 103 -23.79 11.40 23.36
C LEU A 103 -23.44 11.14 24.84
N SER A 104 -22.14 11.02 25.17
CA SER A 104 -21.71 10.88 26.57
C SER A 104 -21.91 12.17 27.38
N VAL A 105 -21.66 13.34 26.76
CA VAL A 105 -21.86 14.65 27.41
C VAL A 105 -23.35 14.91 27.67
N GLN A 106 -24.23 14.58 26.71
CA GLN A 106 -25.69 14.71 26.88
C GLN A 106 -26.30 13.76 27.91
N ARG A 107 -25.61 12.68 28.30
CA ARG A 107 -26.07 11.77 29.37
C ARG A 107 -25.65 12.23 30.77
N CYS A 108 -24.68 13.12 30.87
CA CYS A 108 -24.21 13.69 32.13
C CYS A 108 -24.86 15.05 32.47
N ALA A 109 -25.59 15.65 31.52
CA ALA A 109 -26.41 16.84 31.71
C ALA A 109 -27.88 16.44 31.90
#